data_AF-A0A4R8ZXX9-F1
#
_entry.id   AF-A0A4R8ZXX9-F1
#
_cell.length_a   1.000
_cell.length_b   1.000
_cell.length_c   1.000
_cell.angle_alpha   90.00
_cell.angle_beta   90.00
_cell.angle_gamma   90.00
#
_symmetry.space_group_name_H-M   'P 1'
#
loop_
_entity.id
_entity.type
_entity.pdbx_description
1 polymer ?
#
loop_
_entity_poly.entity_id
_entity_poly.type
_entity_poly.pdbx_seq_one_letter_code
_entity_poly.pdbx_strand_id
1 'polypeptide(L)' 'MAVNTFILGRDKYQVIAAVVVARTPAGNETYVNRHGILPADTSQGHIEYLLENGMISKLERSQP' A
#
# COMPACT_ATOMS: atom_id res chain seq x y z
N MET A 1 9.21 11.63 18.31
CA MET A 1 8.72 10.56 17.42
C MET A 1 7.56 11.14 16.63
N ALA A 2 7.77 11.42 15.34
CA ALA A 2 6.72 11.96 14.48
C ALA A 2 5.73 10.84 14.16
N VAL A 3 4.48 10.98 14.61
CA VAL A 3 3.39 10.11 14.18
C VAL A 3 3.18 10.43 12.70
N ASN A 4 3.54 9.49 11.82
CA ASN A 4 3.41 9.64 10.39
C ASN A 4 1.91 9.71 10.04
N THR A 5 1.40 10.92 9.80
CA THR A 5 -0.04 11.23 9.63
C THR A 5 -0.66 10.61 8.37
N PHE A 6 0.10 9.83 7.60
CA PHE A 6 -0.26 9.46 6.24
C PHE A 6 -1.08 8.18 6.09
N ILE A 7 -1.22 7.33 7.10
CA ILE A 7 -1.86 6.00 6.89
C ILE A 7 -2.79 5.63 8.05
N LEU A 8 -3.81 6.45 8.27
CA LEU A 8 -5.01 6.08 9.05
C LEU A 8 -6.05 5.49 8.10
N GLY A 9 -5.89 4.23 7.68
CA GLY A 9 -6.95 3.34 7.13
C GLY A 9 -7.90 3.86 6.04
N ARG A 10 -7.63 5.01 5.42
CA ARG A 10 -8.55 5.72 4.51
C ARG A 10 -8.04 5.81 3.09
N ASP A 11 -6.75 5.62 2.90
CA ASP A 11 -6.07 5.73 1.62
C ASP A 11 -5.95 4.37 0.95
N LYS A 12 -6.29 4.33 -0.34
CA LYS A 12 -6.12 3.13 -1.18
C LYS A 12 -4.83 3.28 -1.96
N TYR A 13 -4.07 2.19 -2.07
CA TYR A 13 -2.85 2.15 -2.86
C TYR A 13 -3.06 1.21 -4.04
N GLN A 14 -2.70 1.66 -5.24
CA GLN A 14 -2.74 0.86 -6.45
C GLN A 14 -1.34 0.40 -6.83
N VAL A 15 -1.23 -0.86 -7.25
CA VAL A 15 0.01 -1.45 -7.74
C VAL A 15 0.34 -0.94 -9.14
N ILE A 16 1.54 -0.40 -9.31
CA ILE A 16 2.07 0.07 -10.61
C ILE A 16 3.06 -0.96 -11.19
N ALA A 17 3.79 -1.67 -10.34
CA ALA A 17 4.69 -2.75 -10.74
C ALA A 17 3.91 -3.95 -11.34
N ALA A 18 4.61 -4.91 -11.97
CA ALA A 18 3.98 -6.10 -12.54
C ALA A 18 3.22 -6.92 -11.49
N VAL A 19 3.86 -7.12 -10.33
CA VAL A 19 3.31 -7.80 -9.16
C VAL A 19 4.01 -7.26 -7.92
N VAL A 20 3.28 -7.14 -6.81
CA VAL A 20 3.85 -6.88 -5.48
C VAL A 20 3.35 -7.93 -4.51
N VAL A 21 4.17 -8.22 -3.51
CA VAL A 21 3.74 -9.01 -2.35
C VAL A 21 3.29 -8.02 -1.31
N ALA A 22 2.02 -8.08 -0.90
CA ALA A 22 1.50 -7.35 0.25
C ALA A 22 1.64 -8.23 1.49
N ARG A 23 2.36 -7.74 2.51
CA ARG A 23 2.55 -8.44 3.77
C ARG A 23 1.70 -7.84 4.88
N THR A 24 0.89 -8.66 5.52
CA THR A 24 0.10 -8.27 6.69
C THR A 24 0.97 -8.28 7.96
N PRO A 25 0.59 -7.57 9.05
CA PRO A 25 1.29 -7.62 10.33
C PRO A 25 1.40 -9.02 10.94
N ALA A 26 0.48 -9.93 10.59
CA ALA A 26 0.50 -11.33 11.01
C ALA A 26 1.52 -12.18 10.21
N GLY A 27 2.21 -11.59 9.23
CA GLY A 27 3.17 -12.28 8.37
C GLY A 27 2.54 -13.00 7.17
N ASN A 28 1.24 -12.85 6.93
CA ASN A 28 0.62 -13.41 5.73
C ASN A 28 1.01 -12.60 4.50
N GLU A 29 1.24 -13.29 3.39
CA GLU A 29 1.67 -12.70 2.13
C GLU A 29 0.58 -12.89 1.07
N THR A 30 0.26 -11.82 0.36
CA THR A 30 -0.72 -11.82 -0.74
C THR A 30 -0.09 -11.21 -1.98
N TYR A 31 -0.19 -11.89 -3.11
CA TYR A 31 0.31 -11.37 -4.38
C TYR A 31 -0.75 -10.48 -5.03
N VAL A 32 -0.36 -9.26 -5.38
CA VAL A 32 -1.24 -8.27 -6.02
C VAL A 32 -0.62 -7.87 -7.34
N ASN A 33 -1.32 -8.18 -8.44
CA ASN A 33 -0.87 -7.84 -9.79
C ASN A 33 -1.01 -6.33 -10.06
N ARG A 34 -0.38 -5.88 -11.15
CA ARG A 34 -0.51 -4.51 -11.67
C ARG A 34 -1.96 -4.05 -11.72
N HIS A 35 -2.19 -2.79 -11.36
CA HIS A 35 -3.51 -2.15 -11.22
C HIS A 35 -4.38 -2.70 -10.08
N GLY A 36 -3.97 -3.75 -9.38
CA GLY A 36 -4.62 -4.24 -8.17
C GLY A 36 -4.52 -3.23 -7.03
N ILE A 37 -5.48 -3.32 -6.09
CA ILE A 37 -5.48 -2.50 -4.88
C ILE A 37 -4.81 -3.28 -3.76
N LEU A 38 -3.90 -2.62 -3.06
CA LEU A 38 -3.22 -3.20 -1.92
C LEU A 38 -4.23 -3.52 -0.79
N PRO A 39 -4.16 -4.70 -0.16
CA PRO A 39 -4.98 -5.02 0.99
C PRO A 39 -4.86 -3.96 2.09
N ALA A 40 -5.99 -3.59 2.70
CA ALA A 40 -6.05 -2.54 3.72
C ALA A 40 -5.31 -2.91 5.02
N ASP A 41 -5.07 -4.21 5.23
CA ASP A 41 -4.31 -4.78 6.33
C ASP A 41 -2.82 -4.95 6.01
N THR A 42 -2.33 -4.40 4.88
CA THR A 42 -0.90 -4.39 4.59
C THR A 42 -0.17 -3.56 5.64
N SER A 43 0.93 -4.10 6.17
CA SER A 43 1.71 -3.42 7.20
C SER A 43 2.26 -2.07 6.72
N GLN A 44 2.26 -1.08 7.61
CA GLN A 44 2.68 0.29 7.28
C GLN A 44 4.10 0.37 6.72
N GLY A 45 5.07 -0.25 7.39
CA GLY A 45 6.47 -0.23 6.93
C GLY A 45 6.64 -0.87 5.56
N HIS A 46 5.77 -1.81 5.20
CA HIS A 46 5.77 -2.42 3.88
C HIS A 46 5.16 -1.51 2.81
N ILE A 47 4.11 -0.74 3.16
CA ILE A 47 3.57 0.30 2.26
C ILE A 47 4.63 1.36 1.97
N GLU A 48 5.33 1.84 2.99
CA GLU A 48 6.41 2.82 2.85
C GLU A 48 7.52 2.31 1.92
N TYR A 49 7.99 1.08 2.15
CA TYR A 49 8.94 0.41 1.27
C TYR A 49 8.47 0.34 -0.19
N LEU A 50 7.21 -0.07 -0.43
CA LEU A 50 6.66 -0.18 -1.78
C LEU A 50 6.53 1.18 -2.48
N LEU A 51 6.21 2.25 -1.74
CA LEU A 51 6.15 3.62 -2.26
C LEU A 51 7.54 4.14 -2.63
N GLU A 52 8.53 3.96 -1.75
CA GLU A 52 9.92 4.37 -1.99
C GLU A 52 10.53 3.70 -3.22
N ASN A 53 10.13 2.45 -3.48
CA ASN A 53 10.55 1.69 -4.65
C ASN A 53 9.68 1.95 -5.90
N GLY A 54 8.70 2.86 -5.83
CA GLY A 54 7.81 3.19 -6.95
C GLY A 54 6.93 2.03 -7.42
N MET A 55 6.70 1.02 -6.57
CA MET A 55 5.93 -0.17 -6.92
C MET A 55 4.42 0.04 -6.79
N ILE A 56 4.01 1.00 -5.96
CA ILE A 56 2.62 1.37 -5.72
C ILE A 56 2.46 2.89 -5.80
N SER A 57 1.25 3.37 -6.04
CA SER A 57 0.88 4.78 -5.92
C SER A 57 -0.35 4.95 -5.05
N LYS A 58 -0.41 6.08 -4.35
CA LYS A 58 -1.61 6.50 -3.63
C LYS A 58 -2.71 6.80 -4.66
N LEU A 59 -3.88 6.20 -4.46
CA LEU A 59 -5.08 6.54 -5.21
C LEU A 59 -5.74 7.69 -4.44
N GLU A 60 -5.55 8.93 -4.91
CA GLU A 60 -6.26 10.07 -4.31
C GLU A 60 -7.77 9.82 -4.42
N ARG A 61 -8.52 10.10 -3.35
CA ARG A 61 -9.98 10.18 -3.49
C ARG A 61 -10.26 11.33 -4.43
N SER A 62 -10.88 11.05 -5.57
CA SER A 62 -11.67 12.04 -6.30
C SER A 62 -12.73 12.56 -5.31
N GLN A 63 -12.48 13.72 -4.71
CA GLN A 63 -13.55 14.49 -4.09
C GLN A 63 -14.42 15.04 -5.24
N PRO A 64 -15.76 14.91 -5.16
CA PRO A 64 -16.66 15.73 -5.98
C PRO A 64 -16.61 17.20 -5.56
#